data_AF-A0A5K0YY26-F1
#
_entry.id   AF-A0A5K0YY26-F1
#
_cell.length_a   1.000
_cell.length_b   1.000
_cell.length_c   1.000
_cell.angle_alpha   90.00
_cell.angle_beta   90.00
_cell.angle_gamma   90.00
#
_symmetry.space_group_name_H-M   'P 1'
#
loop_
_entity.id
_entity.type
_entity.pdbx_description
1 polymer ?
#
loop_
_entity_poly.entity_id
_entity_poly.type
_entity_poly.pdbx_seq_one_letter_code
_entity_poly.pdbx_strand_id
1 'polypeptide(L)' 'AQQDRADNGVLRAENERLKSENLRLQAAMRNISCHTCGGPAILGELSCDVQHLRLENAHLREE' A
#
# COMPACT_ATOMS: atom_id res chain seq x y z
N ALA A 1 18.12 22.58 27.18
CA ALA A 1 16.71 22.82 27.57
C ALA A 1 15.92 23.60 26.52
N GLN A 2 16.36 24.80 26.07
CA GLN A 2 15.62 25.57 25.06
C GLN A 2 15.84 25.05 23.63
N GLN A 3 17.08 24.64 23.32
CA GLN A 3 17.44 23.97 22.06
C GLN A 3 16.68 22.66 21.88
N ASP A 4 16.69 21.78 22.89
CA ASP A 4 15.98 20.48 22.83
C ASP A 4 14.46 20.62 22.60
N ARG A 5 13.86 21.72 23.06
CA ARG A 5 12.44 22.04 22.83
C ARG A 5 12.21 22.48 21.38
N ALA A 6 13.11 23.28 20.82
CA ALA A 6 13.03 23.69 19.42
C ALA A 6 13.23 22.47 18.50
N ASP A 7 14.21 21.63 18.79
CA ASP A 7 14.50 20.41 18.03
C ASP A 7 13.32 19.42 18.09
N ASN A 8 12.70 19.25 19.26
CA ASN A 8 11.46 18.47 19.39
C ASN A 8 10.30 19.05 18.58
N GLY A 9 10.19 20.38 18.50
CA GLY A 9 9.16 21.04 17.69
C GLY A 9 9.31 20.71 16.21
N VAL A 10 10.54 20.78 15.69
CA VAL A 10 10.85 20.41 14.30
C VAL A 10 10.56 18.95 14.03
N LEU A 11 11.00 18.05 14.92
CA LEU A 11 10.76 16.61 14.78
C LEU A 11 9.26 16.27 14.81
N ARG A 12 8.46 16.94 15.64
CA ARG A 12 7.00 16.75 15.66
C ARG A 12 6.35 17.23 14.37
N ALA A 13 6.75 18.39 13.85
CA ALA A 13 6.23 18.89 12.58
C ALA A 13 6.55 17.92 11.42
N GLU A 14 7.78 17.41 11.38
CA GLU A 14 8.18 16.43 10.36
C GLU A 14 7.43 15.10 10.52
N ASN A 15 7.20 14.64 11.75
CA ASN A 15 6.44 13.43 12.01
C ASN A 15 4.99 13.54 11.53
N GLU A 16 4.33 14.69 11.74
CA GLU A 16 2.98 14.94 11.24
C GLU A 16 2.94 15.03 9.71
N ARG A 17 3.97 15.61 9.09
CA ARG A 17 4.13 15.62 7.63
C ARG A 17 4.23 14.19 7.08
N LEU A 18 5.10 13.37 7.68
CA LEU A 18 5.30 11.98 7.27
C LEU A 18 4.05 11.12 7.46
N LYS A 19 3.33 11.28 8.57
CA LYS A 19 2.03 10.60 8.78
C LYS A 19 1.00 10.95 7.72
N SER A 20 0.90 12.24 7.39
CA SER A 20 -0.03 12.71 6.35
C SER A 20 0.31 12.12 4.99
N GLU A 21 1.59 12.07 4.65
CA GLU A 21 2.06 11.44 3.42
C GLU A 21 1.82 9.93 3.40
N ASN A 22 2.10 9.25 4.51
CA ASN A 22 1.86 7.82 4.65
C ASN A 22 0.38 7.46 4.45
N LEU A 23 -0.53 8.23 5.06
CA LEU A 23 -1.97 8.02 4.88
C LEU A 23 -2.40 8.22 3.42
N ARG A 24 -1.87 9.26 2.75
CA ARG A 24 -2.15 9.51 1.34
C ARG A 24 -1.66 8.37 0.45
N LEU A 25 -0.46 7.84 0.70
CA LEU A 25 0.09 6.70 -0.02
C LEU A 25 -0.74 5.43 0.22
N GLN A 26 -1.12 5.17 1.48
CA GLN A 26 -1.96 4.02 1.82
C GLN A 26 -3.33 4.08 1.13
N ALA A 27 -3.94 5.27 1.04
CA ALA A 27 -5.18 5.47 0.30
C ALA A 27 -5.01 5.25 -1.21
N ALA A 28 -3.90 5.74 -1.80
CA ALA A 28 -3.60 5.51 -3.21
C ALA A 28 -3.36 4.02 -3.52
N MET A 29 -2.66 3.32 -2.63
CA MET A 29 -2.38 1.88 -2.76
C MET A 29 -3.66 1.05 -2.80
N ARG A 30 -4.71 1.42 -2.04
CA ARG A 30 -6.01 0.72 -2.00
C ARG A 30 -6.70 0.62 -3.37
N ASN A 31 -6.40 1.56 -4.26
CA ASN A 31 -7.06 1.65 -5.56
C ASN A 31 -6.20 1.13 -6.72
N ILE A 32 -5.03 0.55 -6.42
CA ILE A 32 -4.19 -0.05 -7.46
C ILE A 32 -4.82 -1.38 -7.86
N SER A 33 -5.13 -1.54 -9.14
CA SER A 33 -5.60 -2.79 -9.74
C SER A 33 -4.60 -3.33 -10.76
N CYS A 34 -4.55 -4.64 -10.88
CA CYS A 34 -3.75 -5.33 -11.87
C CYS A 34 -4.32 -5.07 -13.27
N HIS A 35 -3.49 -4.56 -14.19
CA HIS A 35 -3.90 -4.29 -15.58
C HIS A 35 -4.28 -5.56 -16.36
N THR A 36 -3.77 -6.72 -15.97
CA THR A 36 -3.99 -7.98 -16.67
C THR A 36 -5.25 -8.72 -16.19
N CYS A 37 -5.59 -8.64 -14.89
CA CYS A 37 -6.71 -9.40 -14.32
C CYS A 37 -7.79 -8.55 -13.64
N GLY A 38 -7.63 -7.23 -13.58
CA GLY A 38 -8.57 -6.29 -12.93
C GLY A 38 -8.68 -6.44 -11.40
N GLY A 39 -7.98 -7.41 -10.80
CA GLY A 39 -7.97 -7.65 -9.36
C GLY A 39 -7.17 -6.59 -8.59
N PRO A 40 -7.42 -6.42 -7.28
CA PRO A 40 -6.64 -5.51 -6.44
C PRO A 40 -5.16 -5.92 -6.47
N ALA A 41 -4.28 -4.96 -6.74
CA ALA A 41 -2.83 -5.18 -6.82
C ALA A 41 -2.16 -5.23 -5.44
N ILE A 42 -2.92 -5.02 -4.36
CA ILE A 42 -2.39 -5.17 -3.00
C ILE A 42 -2.30 -6.65 -2.65
N LEU A 43 -1.06 -7.15 -2.63
CA LEU A 43 -0.60 -8.46 -2.15
C LEU A 43 -0.92 -8.79 -0.68
N GLY A 44 -1.72 -7.97 0.02
CA GLY A 44 -2.01 -8.10 1.46
C GLY A 44 -3.30 -8.85 1.81
N GLU A 45 -4.28 -8.93 0.91
CA GLU A 45 -5.59 -9.57 1.18
C GLU A 45 -5.94 -10.73 0.23
N LEU A 46 -5.14 -10.94 -0.82
CA LEU A 46 -5.18 -12.15 -1.63
C LEU A 46 -3.95 -12.97 -1.24
N SER A 47 -4.13 -14.10 -0.55
CA SER A 47 -2.99 -15.01 -0.35
C SER A 47 -2.40 -15.35 -1.71
N CYS A 48 -1.08 -15.48 -1.78
CA CYS A 48 -0.36 -15.87 -3.00
C CYS A 48 -1.05 -17.06 -3.70
N ASP A 49 -1.56 -18.00 -2.91
CA ASP A 49 -2.29 -19.19 -3.35
C ASP A 49 -3.59 -18.86 -4.11
N VAL A 50 -4.35 -17.86 -3.67
CA VAL A 50 -5.58 -17.44 -4.36
C VAL A 50 -5.27 -16.76 -5.69
N GLN A 51 -4.20 -15.97 -5.77
CA GLN A 51 -3.74 -15.38 -7.03
C GLN A 51 -3.30 -16.49 -8.00
N HIS A 52 -2.56 -17.48 -7.50
CA HIS A 52 -2.08 -18.62 -8.28
C HIS A 52 -3.24 -19.47 -8.84
N LEU A 53 -4.21 -19.82 -7.99
CA LEU A 53 -5.43 -20.53 -8.40
C LEU A 53 -6.23 -19.77 -9.47
N ARG A 54 -6.31 -18.44 -9.38
CA ARG A 54 -6.99 -17.62 -10.40
C ARG A 54 -6.27 -17.66 -11.75
N LEU A 55 -4.94 -17.59 -11.74
CA LEU A 55 -4.13 -17.69 -12.95
C LEU A 55 -4.27 -19.07 -13.61
N GLU A 56 -4.22 -20.13 -12.80
CA GLU A 56 -4.38 -21.51 -13.27
C GLU A 56 -5.78 -21.75 -13.88
N ASN A 57 -6.84 -21.28 -13.21
CA ASN A 57 -8.21 -21.38 -13.75
C ASN A 57 -8.41 -20.55 -15.03
N ALA A 58 -7.70 -19.42 -15.19
CA ALA A 58 -7.76 -18.64 -16.42
C ALA A 58 -7.11 -19.42 -17.58
N HIS A 59 -5.95 -20.03 -17.35
CA HIS A 59 -5.30 -20.89 -18.33
C HIS A 59 -6.17 -22.09 -18.72
N LEU A 60 -6.78 -22.78 -17.74
CA LEU A 60 -7.67 -23.92 -17.99
C LEU A 60 -8.95 -23.56 -18.75
N ARG A 61 -9.37 -22.29 -18.77
CA ARG A 61 -10.54 -21.83 -19.54
C ARG A 61 -10.20 -21.53 -21.00
N GLU A 62 -8.92 -21.38 -21.32
CA GLU A 62 -8.43 -21.16 -22.68
C GLU A 62 -8.12 -22.48 -23.40
N GLU A 63 -8.12 -23.61 -22.68
CA GLU A 63 -8.14 -24.98 -23.21
C GLU A 63 -9.56 -25.45 -23.55
#